data_AF-A0A510UBP1-F1
#
_entry.id   AF-A0A510UBP1-F1
#
_cell.length_a   1.000
_cell.length_b   1.000
_cell.length_c   1.000
_cell.angle_alpha   90.00
_cell.angle_beta   90.00
_cell.angle_gamma   90.00
#
_symmetry.space_group_name_H-M   'P 1'
#
loop_
_entity.id
_entity.type
_entity.pdbx_description
1 polymer ?
#
loop_
_entity_poly.entity_id
_entity_poly.type
_entity_poly.pdbx_seq_one_letter_code
_entity_poly.pdbx_strand_id
1 'polypeptide(L)'
;MNRLEREIVDDYKSVYSISRRFSSYYNNATAITLDEGRYFRNDVTVVVTRDTEVKVLSEGISKLRTELEKLIGDNLWTIAVFQNPSSYFHLDPIRDSYEQFYEKIEEDNVIARIVDNENLKQTYQSFYGCNLKLTEKYIEDGTGENIRSIYYPIYNKRHLDALLVVDIKASLLHERIEHYNKIKNMVVNSQNKNNLYQKSAYLPCSELDPFTLGINLVDLIKKIIFPSLFITLALFAIGYNVKRSKFLLQYDTMTGFYRRDFYEKRLKKMKAFSLLIIDIDNFKQINDTYGHKKGDEVKLFNKLRNVF
;
A
#
# COMPACT_ATOMS: atom_id res chain seq x y z
N MET A 1 -10.47 6.46 4.59
CA MET A 1 -10.88 5.14 5.15
C MET A 1 -12.14 4.59 4.50
N ASN A 2 -13.33 5.22 4.57
CA ASN A 2 -14.55 4.68 3.89
C ASN A 2 -14.38 4.42 2.38
N ARG A 3 -13.58 5.24 1.68
CA ARG A 3 -13.25 5.01 0.27
C ARG A 3 -12.36 3.77 0.09
N LEU A 4 -11.28 3.65 0.88
CA LEU A 4 -10.38 2.49 0.88
C LEU A 4 -11.12 1.19 1.24
N GLU A 5 -11.99 1.22 2.25
CA GLU A 5 -12.85 0.10 2.61
C GLU A 5 -13.72 -0.36 1.44
N ARG A 6 -14.36 0.58 0.73
CA ARG A 6 -15.14 0.24 -0.47
C ARG A 6 -14.28 -0.35 -1.58
N GLU A 7 -13.12 0.24 -1.86
CA GLU A 7 -12.19 -0.28 -2.88
C GLU A 7 -11.73 -1.71 -2.54
N ILE A 8 -11.36 -1.99 -1.29
CA ILE A 8 -11.02 -3.35 -0.82
C ILE A 8 -12.22 -4.31 -0.99
N VAL A 9 -13.42 -3.90 -0.57
CA VAL A 9 -14.62 -4.74 -0.70
C VAL A 9 -14.93 -5.04 -2.16
N ASP A 10 -14.75 -4.06 -3.06
CA ASP A 10 -15.02 -4.22 -4.48
C ASP A 10 -13.97 -5.11 -5.17
N ASP A 11 -12.71 -5.08 -4.73
CA ASP A 11 -11.66 -6.01 -5.18
C ASP A 11 -12.05 -7.47 -4.89
N TYR A 12 -12.46 -7.77 -3.65
CA TYR A 12 -12.89 -9.13 -3.27
C TYR A 12 -14.16 -9.55 -4.00
N LYS A 13 -15.13 -8.64 -4.20
CA LYS A 13 -16.32 -8.92 -5.03
C LYS A 13 -15.95 -9.26 -6.47
N SER A 14 -14.89 -8.66 -7.01
CA SER A 14 -14.42 -8.93 -8.37
C SER A 14 -13.81 -10.34 -8.46
N VAL A 15 -13.00 -10.73 -7.49
CA VAL A 15 -12.49 -12.12 -7.33
C VAL A 15 -13.66 -13.12 -7.26
N TYR A 16 -14.70 -12.81 -6.50
CA TYR A 16 -15.88 -13.68 -6.37
C TYR A 16 -16.66 -13.80 -7.67
N SER A 17 -16.85 -12.68 -8.38
CA SER A 17 -17.53 -12.64 -9.67
C SER A 17 -16.81 -13.52 -10.70
N ILE A 18 -15.48 -13.44 -10.76
CA ILE A 18 -14.66 -14.27 -11.65
C ILE A 18 -14.74 -15.75 -11.24
N SER A 19 -14.58 -16.05 -9.95
CA SER A 19 -14.66 -17.42 -9.42
C SER A 19 -16.00 -18.09 -9.72
N ARG A 20 -17.11 -17.36 -9.60
CA ARG A 20 -18.46 -17.86 -9.92
C ARG A 20 -18.63 -18.28 -11.38
N ARG A 21 -17.96 -17.59 -12.31
CA ARG A 21 -18.06 -17.89 -13.75
C ARG A 21 -17.46 -19.27 -14.09
N PHE A 22 -16.56 -19.78 -13.25
CA PHE A 22 -15.99 -21.11 -13.42
C PHE A 22 -17.05 -22.23 -13.41
N SER A 23 -18.16 -22.07 -12.68
CA SER A 23 -19.27 -23.05 -12.70
C SER A 23 -19.80 -23.32 -14.11
N SER A 24 -19.86 -22.30 -14.96
CA SER A 24 -20.31 -22.45 -16.34
C SER A 24 -19.33 -23.29 -17.16
N TYR A 25 -18.02 -23.10 -16.97
CA TYR A 25 -17.00 -23.93 -17.61
C TYR A 25 -17.10 -25.38 -17.10
N TYR A 26 -17.14 -25.57 -15.78
CA TYR A 26 -17.24 -26.89 -15.15
C TYR A 26 -18.44 -27.70 -15.69
N ASN A 27 -19.62 -27.08 -15.80
CA ASN A 27 -20.83 -27.75 -16.27
C ASN A 27 -20.77 -28.20 -17.73
N ASN A 28 -19.96 -27.51 -18.57
CA ASN A 28 -19.84 -27.80 -20.00
C ASN A 28 -18.54 -28.55 -20.36
N ALA A 29 -17.68 -28.83 -19.38
CA ALA A 29 -16.44 -29.56 -19.60
C ALA A 29 -16.71 -31.03 -19.98
N THR A 30 -15.98 -31.52 -20.98
CA THR A 30 -15.95 -32.95 -21.36
C THR A 30 -15.31 -33.78 -20.26
N ALA A 31 -15.59 -35.08 -20.24
CA ALA A 31 -14.98 -36.05 -19.33
C ALA A 31 -14.20 -37.10 -20.11
N ILE A 32 -13.17 -37.66 -19.47
CA ILE A 32 -12.35 -38.74 -19.99
C ILE A 32 -12.17 -39.80 -18.90
N THR A 33 -12.08 -41.06 -19.27
CA THR A 33 -11.75 -42.13 -18.33
C THR A 33 -10.27 -42.05 -17.97
N LEU A 34 -9.97 -42.03 -16.67
CA LEU A 34 -8.63 -42.14 -16.13
C LEU A 34 -8.61 -43.20 -15.04
N ASP A 35 -7.51 -43.95 -15.00
CA ASP A 35 -7.23 -44.92 -13.94
C ASP A 35 -6.75 -44.18 -12.68
N GLU A 36 -6.70 -44.88 -11.54
CA GLU A 36 -6.11 -44.35 -10.31
C GLU A 36 -4.68 -43.85 -10.57
N GLY A 37 -4.40 -42.63 -10.11
CA GLY A 37 -3.06 -42.05 -10.25
C GLY A 37 -3.05 -40.53 -10.34
N ARG A 38 -1.85 -40.02 -10.67
CA ARG A 38 -1.58 -38.58 -10.80
C ARG A 38 -1.30 -38.23 -12.26
N TYR A 39 -1.97 -37.20 -12.75
CA TYR A 39 -1.84 -36.72 -14.12
C TYR A 39 -1.55 -35.22 -14.11
N PHE A 40 -0.67 -34.76 -15.00
CA PHE A 40 -0.32 -33.36 -15.12
C PHE A 40 -0.72 -32.82 -16.50
N ARG A 41 -1.52 -31.74 -16.54
CA ARG A 41 -2.06 -31.17 -17.78
C ARG A 41 -2.16 -29.65 -17.66
N ASN A 42 -1.46 -28.91 -18.54
CA ASN A 42 -1.46 -27.43 -18.56
C ASN A 42 -1.25 -26.80 -17.17
N ASP A 43 -0.21 -27.23 -16.46
CA ASP A 43 0.13 -26.75 -15.11
C ASP A 43 -0.85 -27.14 -13.99
N VAL A 44 -1.91 -27.88 -14.34
CA VAL A 44 -2.88 -28.42 -13.39
C VAL A 44 -2.58 -29.89 -13.10
N THR A 45 -2.44 -30.22 -11.83
CA THR A 45 -2.34 -31.61 -11.36
C THR A 45 -3.74 -32.16 -11.13
N VAL A 46 -3.99 -33.35 -11.63
CA VAL A 46 -5.22 -34.12 -11.46
C VAL A 46 -4.86 -35.36 -10.67
N VAL A 47 -5.49 -35.52 -9.50
CA VAL A 47 -5.32 -36.70 -8.66
C VAL A 47 -6.62 -37.50 -8.71
N VAL A 48 -6.51 -38.76 -9.11
CA VAL A 48 -7.62 -39.69 -9.25
C VAL A 48 -7.44 -40.78 -8.22
N THR A 49 -8.39 -40.93 -7.30
CA THR A 49 -8.32 -41.90 -6.18
C THR A 49 -8.86 -43.27 -6.56
N ARG A 50 -9.67 -43.35 -7.61
CA ARG A 50 -10.18 -44.61 -8.19
C ARG A 50 -10.56 -44.40 -9.65
N ASP A 51 -10.47 -45.45 -10.46
CA ASP A 51 -10.83 -45.45 -11.88
C ASP A 51 -12.21 -44.80 -12.10
N THR A 52 -12.24 -43.69 -12.84
CA THR A 52 -13.46 -42.86 -12.96
C THR A 52 -13.45 -41.97 -14.20
N GLU A 53 -14.60 -41.38 -14.50
CA GLU A 53 -14.71 -40.33 -15.52
C GLU A 53 -14.34 -38.97 -14.90
N VAL A 54 -13.25 -38.39 -15.41
CA VAL A 54 -12.67 -37.15 -14.91
C VAL A 54 -12.96 -36.02 -15.89
N LYS A 55 -13.55 -34.92 -15.39
CA LYS A 55 -13.75 -33.71 -16.19
C LYS A 55 -12.41 -33.09 -16.59
N VAL A 56 -12.28 -32.69 -17.85
CA VAL A 56 -11.09 -32.00 -18.36
C VAL A 56 -11.17 -30.52 -18.00
N LEU A 57 -10.65 -30.16 -16.83
CA LEU A 57 -10.75 -28.79 -16.28
C LEU A 57 -9.49 -27.93 -16.44
N SER A 58 -8.38 -28.49 -16.92
CA SER A 58 -7.07 -27.82 -16.88
C SER A 58 -7.04 -26.47 -17.62
N GLU A 59 -7.62 -26.39 -18.82
CA GLU A 59 -7.71 -25.12 -19.57
C GLU A 59 -8.61 -24.10 -18.85
N GLY A 60 -9.72 -24.54 -18.26
CA GLY A 60 -10.61 -23.68 -17.50
C GLY A 60 -9.96 -23.10 -16.23
N ILE A 61 -9.21 -23.94 -15.52
CA ILE A 61 -8.46 -23.54 -14.31
C ILE A 61 -7.34 -22.56 -14.68
N SER A 62 -6.57 -22.83 -15.74
CA SER A 62 -5.53 -21.92 -16.24
C SER A 62 -6.09 -20.55 -16.65
N LYS A 63 -7.25 -20.52 -17.33
CA LYS A 63 -7.96 -19.27 -17.63
C LYS A 63 -8.44 -18.56 -16.36
N LEU A 64 -8.99 -19.30 -15.41
CA LEU A 64 -9.43 -18.75 -14.12
C LEU A 64 -8.26 -18.11 -13.37
N ARG A 65 -7.13 -18.83 -13.25
CA ARG A 65 -5.88 -18.32 -12.68
C ARG A 65 -5.46 -17.02 -13.33
N THR A 66 -5.36 -17.01 -14.65
CA THR A 66 -4.96 -15.82 -15.42
C THR A 66 -5.84 -14.60 -15.11
N GLU A 67 -7.16 -14.79 -15.04
CA GLU A 67 -8.08 -13.69 -14.72
C GLU A 67 -8.01 -13.25 -13.25
N LEU A 68 -7.76 -14.16 -12.32
CA LEU A 68 -7.58 -13.85 -10.90
C LEU A 68 -6.24 -13.14 -10.64
N GLU A 69 -5.15 -13.58 -11.26
CA GLU A 69 -3.82 -12.96 -11.13
C GLU A 69 -3.81 -11.52 -11.66
N LYS A 70 -4.60 -11.20 -12.71
CA LYS A 70 -4.80 -9.81 -13.14
C LYS A 70 -5.35 -8.91 -12.03
N LEU A 71 -6.17 -9.48 -11.13
CA LEU A 71 -6.71 -8.75 -9.99
C LEU A 71 -5.73 -8.76 -8.81
N ILE A 72 -5.35 -9.93 -8.33
CA ILE A 72 -4.68 -10.12 -7.03
C ILE A 72 -3.20 -10.48 -7.12
N GLY A 73 -2.65 -10.64 -8.33
CA GLY A 73 -1.25 -10.95 -8.59
C GLY A 73 -0.79 -12.20 -7.85
N ASP A 74 0.42 -12.12 -7.30
CA ASP A 74 1.09 -13.20 -6.55
C ASP A 74 0.43 -13.53 -5.20
N ASN A 75 -0.67 -12.84 -4.86
CA ASN A 75 -1.50 -13.22 -3.71
C ASN A 75 -2.47 -14.36 -4.02
N LEU A 76 -2.66 -14.75 -5.28
CA LEU A 76 -3.35 -16.00 -5.61
C LEU A 76 -2.44 -17.18 -5.20
N TRP A 77 -2.89 -17.96 -4.22
CA TRP A 77 -2.06 -19.02 -3.65
C TRP A 77 -2.24 -20.36 -4.38
N THR A 78 -3.49 -20.82 -4.47
CA THR A 78 -3.87 -22.11 -5.06
C THR A 78 -5.30 -22.03 -5.59
N ILE A 79 -5.58 -22.73 -6.68
CA ILE A 79 -6.93 -23.05 -7.14
C ILE A 79 -7.08 -24.57 -7.05
N ALA A 80 -8.10 -25.01 -6.31
CA ALA A 80 -8.46 -26.41 -6.21
C ALA A 80 -9.90 -26.64 -6.63
N VAL A 81 -10.16 -27.76 -7.32
CA VAL A 81 -11.52 -28.19 -7.67
C VAL A 81 -11.71 -29.61 -7.22
N PHE A 82 -12.61 -29.80 -6.26
CA PHE A 82 -12.89 -31.09 -5.68
C PHE A 82 -14.21 -31.64 -6.19
N GLN A 83 -14.18 -32.87 -6.73
CA GLN A 83 -15.39 -33.55 -7.15
C GLN A 83 -16.18 -34.04 -5.93
N ASN A 84 -17.51 -34.09 -6.08
CA ASN A 84 -18.40 -34.79 -5.16
C ASN A 84 -19.22 -35.87 -5.92
N PRO A 85 -19.15 -37.15 -5.53
CA PRO A 85 -18.31 -37.73 -4.48
C PRO A 85 -16.81 -37.59 -4.81
N SER A 86 -15.95 -37.67 -3.79
CA SER A 86 -14.53 -37.30 -3.86
C SER A 86 -13.63 -38.35 -4.54
N SER A 87 -13.94 -38.70 -5.79
CA SER A 87 -13.16 -39.65 -6.61
C SER A 87 -11.95 -39.02 -7.32
N TYR A 88 -11.94 -37.71 -7.51
CA TYR A 88 -10.80 -37.00 -8.08
C TYR A 88 -10.83 -35.52 -7.72
N PHE A 89 -9.69 -34.86 -7.91
CA PHE A 89 -9.58 -33.41 -7.75
C PHE A 89 -8.49 -32.81 -8.64
N HIS A 90 -8.62 -31.50 -8.87
CA HIS A 90 -7.67 -30.70 -9.65
C HIS A 90 -6.99 -29.68 -8.75
N LEU A 91 -5.67 -29.50 -8.91
CA LEU A 91 -4.85 -28.54 -8.16
C LEU A 91 -3.97 -27.72 -9.10
N ASP A 92 -3.90 -26.42 -8.83
CA ASP A 92 -3.01 -25.50 -9.52
C ASP A 92 -2.53 -24.39 -8.55
N PRO A 93 -1.24 -24.35 -8.16
CA PRO A 93 -0.26 -25.43 -8.30
C PRO A 93 -0.57 -26.57 -7.32
N ILE A 94 0.15 -27.69 -7.45
CA ILE A 94 0.10 -28.78 -6.47
C ILE A 94 0.60 -28.30 -5.09
N ARG A 95 -0.03 -28.79 -4.02
CA ARG A 95 0.33 -28.47 -2.63
C ARG A 95 0.21 -29.72 -1.76
N ASP A 96 1.26 -30.02 -1.00
CA ASP A 96 1.32 -31.19 -0.11
C ASP A 96 0.22 -31.16 0.97
N SER A 97 -0.19 -29.97 1.41
CA SER A 97 -1.29 -29.75 2.37
C SER A 97 -2.59 -30.39 1.90
N TYR A 98 -2.94 -30.18 0.63
CA TYR A 98 -4.15 -30.73 0.01
C TYR A 98 -4.04 -32.23 -0.21
N GLU A 99 -2.86 -32.75 -0.58
CA GLU A 99 -2.66 -34.20 -0.70
C GLU A 99 -2.83 -34.91 0.64
N GLN A 100 -2.21 -34.40 1.70
CA GLN A 100 -2.34 -34.97 3.05
C GLN A 100 -3.77 -34.88 3.59
N PHE A 101 -4.48 -33.79 3.27
CA PHE A 101 -5.88 -33.64 3.66
C PHE A 101 -6.76 -34.71 3.00
N TYR A 102 -6.50 -35.06 1.74
CA TYR A 102 -7.24 -36.08 1.00
C TYR A 102 -6.87 -37.51 1.39
N GLU A 103 -5.60 -37.81 1.63
CA GLU A 103 -5.14 -39.14 2.04
C GLU A 103 -5.63 -39.56 3.44
N LYS A 104 -5.96 -38.60 4.32
CA LYS A 104 -6.34 -38.85 5.72
C LYS A 104 -7.85 -39.06 5.94
N ILE A 105 -8.70 -38.82 4.96
CA ILE A 105 -10.16 -38.83 5.16
C ILE A 105 -10.81 -39.92 4.30
N GLU A 106 -11.56 -40.82 4.94
CA GLU A 106 -12.33 -41.88 4.26
C GLU A 106 -13.22 -41.30 3.14
N GLU A 107 -13.13 -41.94 1.97
CA GLU A 107 -13.18 -41.35 0.62
C GLU A 107 -14.50 -40.70 0.15
N ASP A 108 -15.64 -40.89 0.84
CA ASP A 108 -16.93 -40.58 0.21
C ASP A 108 -17.59 -39.26 0.64
N ASN A 109 -17.09 -38.54 1.66
CA ASN A 109 -17.81 -37.37 2.21
C ASN A 109 -16.97 -36.15 2.63
N VAL A 110 -15.72 -36.02 2.16
CA VAL A 110 -14.84 -34.87 2.52
C VAL A 110 -15.51 -33.53 2.20
N ILE A 111 -16.04 -33.42 0.98
CA ILE A 111 -16.69 -32.20 0.50
C ILE A 111 -18.03 -31.96 1.20
N ALA A 112 -18.80 -33.01 1.48
CA ALA A 112 -20.01 -32.89 2.28
C ALA A 112 -19.68 -32.35 3.68
N ARG A 113 -18.62 -32.83 4.34
CA ARG A 113 -18.19 -32.33 5.66
C ARG A 113 -17.75 -30.87 5.62
N ILE A 114 -17.01 -30.44 4.59
CA ILE A 114 -16.64 -29.03 4.43
C ILE A 114 -17.91 -28.19 4.23
N VAL A 115 -18.82 -28.61 3.35
CA VAL A 115 -20.06 -27.89 3.09
C VAL A 115 -20.95 -27.80 4.32
N ASP A 116 -20.97 -28.85 5.14
CA ASP A 116 -21.70 -28.92 6.40
C ASP A 116 -21.09 -27.99 7.45
N ASN A 117 -19.78 -28.11 7.70
CA ASN A 117 -19.06 -27.33 8.70
C ASN A 117 -19.03 -25.83 8.36
N GLU A 118 -18.95 -25.53 7.06
CA GLU A 118 -18.88 -24.15 6.58
C GLU A 118 -20.27 -23.53 6.36
N ASN A 119 -21.37 -24.21 6.71
CA ASN A 119 -22.75 -23.74 6.48
C ASN A 119 -23.05 -23.40 5.01
N LEU A 120 -22.46 -24.14 4.08
CA LEU A 120 -22.64 -23.97 2.63
C LEU A 120 -23.83 -24.76 2.07
N LYS A 121 -24.61 -25.43 2.93
CA LYS A 121 -25.85 -26.12 2.54
C LYS A 121 -26.86 -25.12 1.96
N GLN A 122 -27.48 -25.49 0.85
CA GLN A 122 -28.59 -24.73 0.24
C GLN A 122 -28.24 -23.34 -0.32
N THR A 123 -26.96 -23.01 -0.52
CA THR A 123 -26.56 -21.74 -1.16
C THR A 123 -27.10 -21.57 -2.60
N TYR A 124 -27.54 -22.64 -3.25
CA TYR A 124 -28.26 -22.61 -4.53
C TYR A 124 -29.66 -21.96 -4.45
N GLN A 125 -30.23 -21.79 -3.25
CA GLN A 125 -31.53 -21.14 -3.02
C GLN A 125 -31.40 -19.62 -2.87
N SER A 126 -30.19 -19.11 -2.67
CA SER A 126 -29.93 -17.68 -2.49
C SER A 126 -29.91 -16.94 -3.84
N PHE A 127 -31.05 -16.39 -4.25
CA PHE A 127 -31.15 -15.52 -5.43
C PHE A 127 -30.45 -14.15 -5.24
N TYR A 128 -30.30 -13.72 -3.99
CA TYR A 128 -29.54 -12.54 -3.55
C TYR A 128 -28.70 -12.93 -2.32
N GLY A 129 -27.42 -12.53 -2.27
CA GLY A 129 -26.53 -12.80 -1.14
C GLY A 129 -25.25 -13.57 -1.48
N CYS A 130 -24.62 -14.10 -0.44
CA CYS A 130 -23.37 -14.85 -0.54
C CYS A 130 -23.65 -16.35 -0.74
N ASN A 131 -23.62 -16.80 -2.00
CA ASN A 131 -23.63 -18.22 -2.36
C ASN A 131 -22.22 -18.86 -2.37
N LEU A 132 -21.25 -18.14 -1.81
CA LEU A 132 -19.87 -18.53 -1.56
C LEU A 132 -19.51 -18.08 -0.15
N LYS A 133 -18.47 -18.68 0.43
CA LYS A 133 -17.95 -18.29 1.73
C LYS A 133 -16.48 -17.94 1.63
N LEU A 134 -16.07 -16.90 2.35
CA LEU A 134 -14.67 -16.61 2.63
C LEU A 134 -14.36 -17.07 4.05
N THR A 135 -13.30 -17.85 4.22
CA THR A 135 -12.85 -18.27 5.55
C THR A 135 -12.20 -17.14 6.33
N GLU A 136 -12.04 -17.37 7.63
CA GLU A 136 -11.05 -16.65 8.43
C GLU A 136 -9.64 -16.90 7.89
N LYS A 137 -8.67 -16.07 8.34
CA LYS A 137 -7.25 -16.33 8.12
C LYS A 137 -6.83 -17.60 8.86
N TYR A 138 -6.14 -18.49 8.18
CA TYR A 138 -5.51 -19.67 8.79
C TYR A 138 -4.11 -19.88 8.20
N ILE A 139 -3.27 -20.60 8.94
CA ILE A 139 -1.93 -20.96 8.49
C ILE A 139 -2.04 -22.31 7.78
N GLU A 140 -1.61 -22.37 6.53
CA GLU A 140 -1.55 -23.62 5.77
C GLU A 140 -0.47 -24.54 6.38
N ASP A 141 -0.88 -25.76 6.73
CA ASP A 141 0.04 -26.79 7.22
C ASP A 141 1.06 -27.16 6.13
N GLY A 142 2.32 -27.30 6.52
CA GLY A 142 3.43 -27.63 5.61
C GLY A 142 4.14 -26.41 5.03
N THR A 143 3.43 -25.39 4.55
CA THR A 143 4.06 -24.17 4.00
C THR A 143 4.23 -23.07 5.03
N GLY A 144 3.34 -23.00 6.03
CA GLY A 144 3.30 -21.92 7.01
C GLY A 144 2.75 -20.60 6.45
N GLU A 145 2.22 -20.60 5.23
CA GLU A 145 1.66 -19.40 4.61
C GLU A 145 0.31 -19.05 5.24
N ASN A 146 0.05 -17.76 5.45
CA ASN A 146 -1.19 -17.29 6.05
C ASN A 146 -2.19 -16.96 4.92
N ILE A 147 -3.25 -17.75 4.81
CA ILE A 147 -4.19 -17.70 3.69
C ILE A 147 -5.64 -17.59 4.17
N ARG A 148 -6.50 -17.23 3.21
CA ARG A 148 -7.96 -17.38 3.29
C ARG A 148 -8.41 -18.17 2.08
N SER A 149 -9.43 -19.00 2.26
CA SER A 149 -10.02 -19.78 1.19
C SER A 149 -11.39 -19.23 0.81
N ILE A 150 -11.65 -19.11 -0.48
CA ILE A 150 -12.98 -18.90 -1.01
C ILE A 150 -13.55 -20.25 -1.37
N TYR A 151 -14.63 -20.64 -0.71
CA TYR A 151 -15.40 -21.82 -1.03
C TYR A 151 -16.59 -21.47 -1.90
N TYR A 152 -16.61 -22.01 -3.11
CA TYR A 152 -17.71 -21.86 -4.05
C TYR A 152 -18.28 -23.22 -4.46
N PRO A 153 -19.42 -23.64 -3.89
CA PRO A 153 -20.06 -24.89 -4.25
C PRO A 153 -20.75 -24.80 -5.62
N ILE A 154 -20.52 -25.82 -6.45
CA ILE A 154 -21.10 -25.94 -7.79
C ILE A 154 -22.23 -26.97 -7.73
N TYR A 155 -23.46 -26.48 -7.85
CA TYR A 155 -24.67 -27.31 -7.83
C TYR A 155 -25.21 -27.55 -9.24
N ASN A 156 -25.62 -28.78 -9.51
CA ASN A 156 -26.33 -29.18 -10.72
C ASN A 156 -27.60 -29.93 -10.33
N LYS A 157 -28.76 -29.49 -10.83
CA LYS A 157 -30.07 -30.09 -10.48
C LYS A 157 -30.28 -30.27 -8.96
N ARG A 158 -29.80 -29.33 -8.13
CA ARG A 158 -29.84 -29.35 -6.64
C ARG A 158 -28.92 -30.39 -5.97
N HIS A 159 -28.08 -31.07 -6.74
CA HIS A 159 -27.01 -31.92 -6.24
C HIS A 159 -25.69 -31.14 -6.24
N LEU A 160 -24.87 -31.32 -5.19
CA LEU A 160 -23.54 -30.73 -5.14
C LEU A 160 -22.60 -31.57 -6.00
N ASP A 161 -22.15 -31.05 -7.12
CA ASP A 161 -21.30 -31.78 -8.06
C ASP A 161 -19.82 -31.55 -7.78
N ALA A 162 -19.44 -30.33 -7.37
CA ALA A 162 -18.06 -29.99 -7.04
C ALA A 162 -17.95 -28.81 -6.08
N LEU A 163 -16.77 -28.65 -5.48
CA LEU A 163 -16.39 -27.49 -4.70
C LEU A 163 -15.16 -26.84 -5.33
N LEU A 164 -15.31 -25.59 -5.77
CA LEU A 164 -14.18 -24.74 -6.15
C LEU A 164 -13.61 -24.08 -4.89
N VAL A 165 -12.30 -24.18 -4.71
CA VAL A 165 -11.55 -23.51 -3.65
C VAL A 165 -10.53 -22.59 -4.30
N VAL A 166 -10.52 -21.33 -3.89
CA VAL A 166 -9.53 -20.33 -4.32
C VAL A 166 -8.85 -19.78 -3.07
N ASP A 167 -7.58 -20.12 -2.90
CA ASP A 167 -6.77 -19.67 -1.78
C ASP A 167 -6.09 -18.37 -2.11
N ILE A 168 -6.15 -17.43 -1.17
CA ILE A 168 -5.62 -16.08 -1.29
C ILE A 168 -4.76 -15.78 -0.08
N LYS A 169 -3.55 -15.27 -0.29
CA LYS A 169 -2.68 -14.83 0.79
C LYS A 169 -3.32 -13.70 1.60
N ALA A 170 -3.21 -13.78 2.92
CA ALA A 170 -3.67 -12.74 3.82
C ALA A 170 -2.94 -11.40 3.61
N SER A 171 -1.74 -11.42 3.01
CA SER A 171 -0.97 -10.24 2.62
C SER A 171 -1.70 -9.33 1.63
N LEU A 172 -2.65 -9.85 0.85
CA LEU A 172 -3.41 -9.06 -0.14
C LEU A 172 -4.00 -7.79 0.47
N LEU A 173 -4.60 -7.90 1.65
CA LEU A 173 -5.19 -6.75 2.34
C LEU A 173 -4.14 -5.69 2.66
N HIS A 174 -2.98 -6.11 3.18
CA HIS A 174 -1.90 -5.21 3.54
C HIS A 174 -1.32 -4.50 2.31
N GLU A 175 -1.08 -5.25 1.23
CA GLU A 175 -0.58 -4.70 -0.04
C GLU A 175 -1.53 -3.67 -0.65
N ARG A 176 -2.86 -3.91 -0.60
CA ARG A 176 -3.86 -2.94 -1.04
C ARG A 176 -3.81 -1.64 -0.24
N ILE A 177 -3.65 -1.75 1.08
CA ILE A 177 -3.53 -0.58 1.96
C ILE A 177 -2.25 0.21 1.64
N GLU A 178 -1.11 -0.47 1.48
CA GLU A 178 0.17 0.17 1.13
C GLU A 178 0.11 0.84 -0.24
N HIS A 179 -0.47 0.18 -1.24
CA HIS A 179 -0.68 0.74 -2.56
C HIS A 179 -1.55 2.01 -2.50
N TYR A 180 -2.65 1.97 -1.74
CA TYR A 180 -3.51 3.12 -1.53
C TYR A 180 -2.79 4.27 -0.81
N ASN A 181 -2.01 3.96 0.23
CA ASN A 181 -1.21 4.95 0.96
C ASN A 181 -0.22 5.65 0.04
N LYS A 182 0.44 4.91 -0.85
CA LYS A 182 1.39 5.46 -1.82
C LYS A 182 0.69 6.41 -2.80
N ILE A 183 -0.44 6.00 -3.38
CA ILE A 183 -1.17 6.80 -4.38
C ILE A 183 -1.86 8.02 -3.76
N LYS A 184 -2.47 7.86 -2.59
CA LYS A 184 -3.26 8.92 -1.94
C LYS A 184 -2.47 9.70 -0.89
N ASN A 185 -1.17 9.40 -0.75
CA ASN A 185 -0.28 9.98 0.25
C ASN A 185 -0.85 9.88 1.69
N MET A 186 -1.39 8.72 2.03
CA MET A 186 -1.99 8.42 3.34
C MET A 186 -1.07 7.53 4.20
N VAL A 187 -1.48 7.27 5.44
CA VAL A 187 -0.76 6.46 6.45
C VAL A 187 -1.71 5.49 7.16
N VAL A 188 -2.64 4.90 6.40
CA VAL A 188 -3.60 3.93 6.94
C VAL A 188 -2.88 2.60 7.20
N ASN A 189 -3.14 1.95 8.32
CA ASN A 189 -2.62 0.61 8.62
C ASN A 189 -3.76 -0.38 8.88
N SER A 190 -3.44 -1.67 8.97
CA SER A 190 -4.38 -2.74 9.31
C SER A 190 -4.19 -3.34 10.71
N GLN A 191 -3.38 -2.70 11.56
CA GLN A 191 -3.05 -3.21 12.88
C GLN A 191 -4.06 -2.74 13.93
N ASN A 192 -4.25 -3.51 15.01
CA ASN A 192 -5.19 -3.16 16.09
C ASN A 192 -4.54 -2.42 17.27
N LYS A 193 -3.24 -2.10 17.20
CA LYS A 193 -2.49 -1.52 18.32
C LYS A 193 -2.12 -0.07 18.05
N ASN A 194 -2.33 0.78 19.06
CA ASN A 194 -1.88 2.18 19.10
C ASN A 194 -2.43 3.10 18.00
N ASN A 195 -3.62 2.79 17.47
CA ASN A 195 -4.30 3.67 16.53
C ASN A 195 -5.00 4.82 17.27
N LEU A 196 -4.84 6.04 16.74
CA LEU A 196 -5.59 7.22 17.18
C LEU A 196 -7.05 7.14 16.75
N TYR A 197 -7.26 6.63 15.54
CA TYR A 197 -8.58 6.38 14.96
C TYR A 197 -8.56 5.03 14.26
N GLN A 198 -9.61 4.24 14.45
CA GLN A 198 -9.76 2.95 13.80
C GLN A 198 -11.22 2.67 13.44
N LYS A 199 -11.41 1.87 12.40
CA LYS A 199 -12.70 1.37 11.97
C LYS A 199 -12.55 -0.09 11.56
N SER A 200 -13.47 -0.94 11.99
CA SER A 200 -13.53 -2.33 11.57
C SER A 200 -14.64 -2.52 10.54
N ALA A 201 -14.39 -3.41 9.59
CA ALA A 201 -15.34 -3.84 8.57
C ALA A 201 -15.13 -5.33 8.26
N TYR A 202 -16.15 -5.97 7.69
CA TYR A 202 -16.06 -7.35 7.24
C TYR A 202 -15.77 -7.40 5.75
N LEU A 203 -14.96 -8.37 5.34
CA LEU A 203 -14.84 -8.72 3.93
C LEU A 203 -16.19 -9.28 3.44
N PRO A 204 -16.52 -9.10 2.14
CA PRO A 204 -17.77 -9.63 1.61
C PRO A 204 -17.82 -11.14 1.81
N CYS A 205 -18.98 -11.68 2.19
CA CYS A 205 -19.17 -13.12 2.42
C CYS A 205 -18.29 -13.73 3.54
N SER A 206 -17.82 -12.89 4.47
CA SER A 206 -17.18 -13.29 5.71
C SER A 206 -18.08 -12.91 6.89
N GLU A 207 -18.35 -13.87 7.77
CA GLU A 207 -19.13 -13.62 9.01
C GLU A 207 -18.21 -13.35 10.21
N LEU A 208 -16.95 -13.77 10.10
CA LEU A 208 -15.95 -13.72 11.18
C LEU A 208 -14.69 -12.99 10.69
N ASP A 209 -13.76 -12.74 11.62
CA ASP A 209 -12.45 -12.10 11.38
C ASP A 209 -12.54 -10.75 10.61
N PRO A 210 -13.13 -9.71 11.25
CA PRO A 210 -13.20 -8.38 10.66
C PRO A 210 -11.80 -7.81 10.44
N PHE A 211 -11.62 -7.10 9.34
CA PHE A 211 -10.41 -6.32 9.14
C PHE A 211 -10.56 -4.92 9.74
N THR A 212 -9.48 -4.42 10.31
CA THR A 212 -9.44 -3.07 10.86
C THR A 212 -8.62 -2.20 9.93
N LEU A 213 -9.09 -0.98 9.71
CA LEU A 213 -8.32 0.10 9.14
C LEU A 213 -8.05 1.10 10.27
N GLY A 214 -6.82 1.55 10.41
CA GLY A 214 -6.41 2.46 11.47
C GLY A 214 -5.45 3.54 11.02
N ILE A 215 -5.31 4.59 11.82
CA ILE A 215 -4.29 5.61 11.66
C ILE A 215 -3.51 5.68 12.97
N ASN A 216 -2.21 5.42 12.90
CA ASN A 216 -1.31 5.54 14.03
C ASN A 216 -0.77 6.97 14.13
N LEU A 217 -0.70 7.52 15.35
CA LEU A 217 -0.20 8.87 15.59
C LEU A 217 1.29 9.01 15.20
N VAL A 218 2.10 7.98 15.45
CA VAL A 218 3.53 7.96 15.13
C VAL A 218 3.75 8.01 13.61
N ASP A 219 2.99 7.24 12.83
CA ASP A 219 3.10 7.22 11.37
C ASP A 219 2.66 8.56 10.77
N LEU A 220 1.61 9.17 11.33
CA LEU A 220 1.17 10.50 10.96
C LEU A 220 2.26 11.56 11.23
N ILE A 221 2.85 11.55 12.43
CA ILE A 221 3.92 12.48 12.80
C ILE A 221 5.13 12.30 11.87
N LYS A 222 5.57 11.07 11.62
CA LYS A 222 6.67 10.77 10.69
C LYS A 222 6.40 11.33 9.29
N LYS A 223 5.15 11.26 8.81
CA LYS A 223 4.78 11.76 7.48
C LYS A 223 4.83 13.29 7.39
N ILE A 224 4.48 13.99 8.47
CA ILE A 224 4.38 15.46 8.50
C ILE A 224 5.72 16.12 8.87
N ILE A 225 6.50 15.51 9.77
CA ILE A 225 7.67 16.15 10.38
C ILE A 225 8.73 16.52 9.34
N PHE A 226 9.02 15.63 8.38
CA PHE A 226 10.02 15.90 7.35
C PHE A 226 9.61 17.09 6.47
N PRO A 227 8.45 17.10 5.78
CA PRO A 227 8.00 18.28 5.03
C PRO A 227 7.98 19.56 5.86
N SER A 228 7.50 19.51 7.11
CA SER A 228 7.43 20.69 7.97
C SER A 228 8.81 21.26 8.32
N LEU A 229 9.80 20.39 8.57
CA LEU A 229 11.17 20.78 8.86
C LEU A 229 11.81 21.42 7.62
N PHE A 230 11.60 20.80 6.44
CA PHE A 230 12.08 21.37 5.17
C PHE A 230 11.49 22.75 4.89
N ILE A 231 10.17 22.92 5.06
CA ILE A 231 9.51 24.22 4.86
C ILE A 231 10.05 25.25 5.86
N THR A 232 10.21 24.87 7.12
CA THR A 232 10.73 25.77 8.17
C THR A 232 12.15 26.23 7.86
N LEU A 233 13.04 25.32 7.46
CA LEU A 233 14.41 25.66 7.06
C LEU A 233 14.45 26.54 5.81
N ALA A 234 13.59 26.29 4.83
CA ALA A 234 13.48 27.11 3.64
C ALA A 234 13.03 28.54 3.98
N LEU A 235 12.00 28.70 4.81
CA LEU A 235 11.53 30.02 5.26
C LEU A 235 12.60 30.76 6.08
N PHE A 236 13.32 30.05 6.95
CA PHE A 236 14.43 30.62 7.71
C PHE A 236 15.56 31.11 6.78
N ALA A 237 15.95 30.29 5.80
CA ALA A 237 16.96 30.65 4.81
C ALA A 237 16.54 31.86 3.98
N ILE A 238 15.29 31.91 3.52
CA ILE A 238 14.73 33.05 2.78
C ILE A 238 14.77 34.31 3.65
N GLY A 239 14.27 34.24 4.89
CA GLY A 239 14.26 35.37 5.83
C GLY A 239 15.67 35.89 6.13
N TYR A 240 16.64 34.97 6.31
CA TYR A 240 18.04 35.32 6.49
C TYR A 240 18.61 36.04 5.26
N ASN A 241 18.36 35.52 4.05
CA ASN A 241 18.82 36.14 2.81
C ASN A 241 18.20 37.52 2.57
N VAL A 242 16.91 37.71 2.89
CA VAL A 242 16.25 39.03 2.82
C VAL A 242 16.87 40.01 3.80
N LYS A 243 17.14 39.59 5.04
CA LYS A 243 17.80 40.43 6.05
C LYS A 243 19.22 40.80 5.62
N ARG A 244 19.98 39.85 5.09
CA ARG A 244 21.33 40.06 4.56
C ARG A 244 21.32 41.02 3.36
N SER A 245 20.41 40.81 2.41
CA SER A 245 20.25 41.69 1.24
C SER A 245 19.88 43.12 1.67
N LYS A 246 18.93 43.27 2.60
CA LYS A 246 18.59 44.57 3.18
C LYS A 246 19.79 45.22 3.87
N PHE A 247 20.60 44.46 4.61
CA PHE A 247 21.82 44.97 5.21
C PHE A 247 22.81 45.47 4.15
N LEU A 248 23.10 44.69 3.10
CA LEU A 248 24.03 45.06 2.02
C LEU A 248 23.55 46.26 1.18
N LEU A 249 22.23 46.44 1.05
CA LEU A 249 21.65 47.62 0.39
C LEU A 249 21.71 48.87 1.27
N GLN A 250 21.67 48.73 2.59
CA GLN A 250 21.59 49.86 3.52
C GLN A 250 22.94 50.26 4.11
N TYR A 251 23.86 49.32 4.31
CA TYR A 251 25.10 49.50 5.04
C TYR A 251 26.32 49.18 4.17
N ASP A 252 27.39 49.93 4.40
CA ASP A 252 28.71 49.69 3.83
C ASP A 252 29.37 48.51 4.57
N THR A 253 29.91 47.55 3.81
CA THR A 253 30.43 46.30 4.39
C THR A 253 31.74 46.45 5.13
N MET A 254 32.54 47.48 4.80
CA MET A 254 33.84 47.72 5.45
C MET A 254 33.68 48.46 6.77
N THR A 255 32.77 49.44 6.80
CA THR A 255 32.63 50.36 7.94
C THR A 255 31.41 50.07 8.82
N GLY A 256 30.40 49.38 8.29
CA GLY A 256 29.12 49.14 8.97
C GLY A 256 28.26 50.40 9.13
N PHE A 257 28.65 51.54 8.53
CA PHE A 257 27.81 52.73 8.44
C PHE A 257 26.80 52.59 7.33
N TYR A 258 25.71 53.35 7.42
CA TYR A 258 24.75 53.40 6.32
C TYR A 258 25.39 54.01 5.07
N ARG A 259 25.02 53.48 3.91
CA ARG A 259 25.45 54.01 2.61
C ARG A 259 24.73 55.31 2.29
N ARG A 260 25.38 56.17 1.50
CA ARG A 260 24.85 57.48 1.09
C ARG A 260 23.49 57.37 0.40
N ASP A 261 23.34 56.42 -0.53
CA ASP A 261 22.12 56.18 -1.31
C ASP A 261 20.91 55.80 -0.45
N PHE A 262 21.14 55.16 0.70
CA PHE A 262 20.10 54.90 1.68
C PHE A 262 19.55 56.20 2.30
N TYR A 263 20.43 57.10 2.74
CA TYR A 263 20.02 58.35 3.38
C TYR A 263 19.59 59.46 2.42
N GLU A 264 20.06 59.45 1.17
CA GLU A 264 19.81 60.51 0.21
C GLU A 264 18.32 60.77 -0.04
N LYS A 265 17.52 59.69 -0.13
CA LYS A 265 16.05 59.81 -0.27
C LYS A 265 15.39 60.47 0.95
N ARG A 266 15.94 60.26 2.15
CA ARG A 266 15.44 60.85 3.39
C ARG A 266 15.85 62.31 3.49
N LEU A 267 17.10 62.63 3.16
CA LEU A 267 17.63 64.00 3.16
C LEU A 267 16.84 64.91 2.20
N LYS A 268 16.50 64.44 0.99
CA LYS A 268 15.68 65.20 0.02
C LYS A 268 14.28 65.58 0.55
N LYS A 269 13.76 64.88 1.56
CA LYS A 269 12.45 65.16 2.17
C LYS A 269 12.55 66.04 3.42
N MET A 270 13.74 66.27 3.95
CA MET A 270 13.92 67.09 5.15
C MET A 270 13.92 68.57 4.78
N LYS A 271 13.09 69.36 5.47
CA LYS A 271 12.99 70.81 5.24
C LYS A 271 14.14 71.60 5.87
N ALA A 272 14.74 71.09 6.94
CA ALA A 272 15.91 71.65 7.60
C ALA A 272 16.76 70.52 8.20
N PHE A 273 18.07 70.55 7.97
CA PHE A 273 19.04 69.63 8.56
C PHE A 273 20.43 70.29 8.62
N SER A 274 21.29 69.81 9.50
CA SER A 274 22.72 70.10 9.49
C SER A 274 23.46 68.86 8.99
N LEU A 275 24.44 69.04 8.11
CA LEU A 275 25.26 67.96 7.56
C LEU A 275 26.72 68.22 7.88
N LEU A 276 27.36 67.25 8.52
CA LEU A 276 28.79 67.23 8.76
C LEU A 276 29.42 66.24 7.76
N ILE A 277 30.37 66.73 6.96
CA ILE A 277 31.17 65.90 6.04
C ILE A 277 32.57 65.81 6.63
N ILE A 278 33.08 64.59 6.77
CA ILE A 278 34.39 64.30 7.35
C ILE A 278 35.20 63.58 6.26
N ASP A 279 36.38 64.10 5.93
CA ASP A 279 37.35 63.47 5.04
C ASP A 279 38.63 63.16 5.81
N ILE A 280 39.33 62.09 5.45
CA ILE A 280 40.59 61.70 6.12
C ILE A 280 41.76 62.22 5.28
N ASP A 281 42.41 63.27 5.79
CA ASP A 281 43.56 63.87 5.13
C ASP A 281 44.70 62.85 4.91
N ASN A 282 45.31 62.90 3.74
CA ASN A 282 46.47 62.07 3.36
C ASN A 282 46.27 60.54 3.45
N PHE A 283 45.03 60.02 3.45
CA PHE A 283 44.77 58.58 3.54
C PHE A 283 45.46 57.74 2.47
N LYS A 284 45.67 58.31 1.27
CA LYS A 284 46.42 57.67 0.19
C LYS A 284 47.86 57.32 0.58
N GLN A 285 48.56 58.21 1.31
CA GLN A 285 49.93 57.93 1.76
C GLN A 285 49.99 56.73 2.71
N ILE A 286 48.95 56.52 3.53
CA ILE A 286 48.85 55.35 4.42
C ILE A 286 48.72 54.07 3.58
N ASN A 287 47.86 54.07 2.57
CA ASN A 287 47.72 52.94 1.64
C ASN A 287 49.00 52.66 0.87
N ASP A 288 49.67 53.71 0.37
CA ASP A 288 50.89 53.59 -0.42
C ASP A 288 52.08 53.09 0.42
N THR A 289 52.12 53.43 1.72
CA THR A 289 53.22 53.06 2.64
C THR A 289 53.03 51.69 3.28
N TYR A 290 51.80 51.35 3.69
CA TYR A 290 51.51 50.16 4.51
C TYR A 290 50.66 49.11 3.79
N GLY A 291 50.27 49.38 2.55
CA GLY A 291 49.39 48.54 1.74
C GLY A 291 47.90 48.69 2.11
N HIS A 292 47.03 48.43 1.14
CA HIS A 292 45.57 48.61 1.26
C HIS A 292 44.95 47.87 2.47
N LYS A 293 45.41 46.65 2.78
CA LYS A 293 44.92 45.91 3.95
C LYS A 293 45.11 46.69 5.25
N LYS A 294 46.19 47.48 5.36
CA LYS A 294 46.45 48.26 6.56
C LYS A 294 45.62 49.54 6.61
N GLY A 295 45.29 50.11 5.46
CA GLY A 295 44.30 51.18 5.34
C GLY A 295 42.90 50.76 5.78
N ASP A 296 42.46 49.56 5.38
CA ASP A 296 41.17 48.99 5.79
C ASP A 296 41.07 48.77 7.31
N GLU A 297 42.21 48.54 7.98
CA GLU A 297 42.32 48.38 9.43
C GLU A 297 42.32 49.70 10.21
N VAL A 298 42.40 50.88 9.56
CA VAL A 298 42.38 52.17 10.27
C VAL A 298 40.99 52.38 10.89
N LYS A 299 40.84 51.92 12.15
CA LYS A 299 39.61 51.90 12.97
C LYS A 299 39.07 53.28 13.38
N LEU A 300 39.20 54.33 12.55
CA LEU A 300 38.57 55.63 12.83
C LEU A 300 37.04 55.49 12.88
N PHE A 301 36.49 54.62 12.03
CA PHE A 301 35.06 54.35 11.91
C PHE A 301 34.42 53.81 13.19
N ASN A 302 35.11 52.94 13.94
CA ASN A 302 34.58 52.39 15.20
C ASN A 302 34.51 53.43 16.33
N LYS A 303 35.43 54.42 16.34
CA LYS A 303 35.36 55.55 17.28
C LYS A 303 34.20 56.48 16.95
N LEU A 304 33.98 56.78 15.67
CA LEU A 304 32.88 57.64 15.23
C LEU A 304 31.49 57.04 15.56
N ARG A 305 31.35 55.71 15.48
CA ARG A 305 30.08 55.01 15.81
C ARG A 305 29.66 55.10 17.27
N ASN A 306 30.57 55.42 18.18
CA ASN A 306 30.28 55.59 19.61
C ASN A 306 30.12 57.07 20.01
N VAL A 307 30.41 58.00 19.09
CA VAL A 307 30.35 59.45 19.31
C VAL A 307 29.05 60.05 18.75
N PHE A 308 28.47 59.42 17.71
CA PHE A 308 27.20 59.78 17.07
C PHE A 308 26.22 58.60 17.12
#